data_AF-A0A2A4WJ05-F1
#
_entry.id   AF-A0A2A4WJ05-F1
#
_cell.length_a   1.000
_cell.length_b   1.000
_cell.length_c   1.000
_cell.angle_alpha   90.00
_cell.angle_beta   90.00
_cell.angle_gamma   90.00
#
_symmetry.space_group_name_H-M   'P 1'
#
loop_
_entity.id
_entity.type
_entity.pdbx_description
1 polymer ?
#
loop_
_entity_poly.entity_id
_entity_poly.type
_entity_poly.pdbx_seq_one_letter_code
_entity_poly.pdbx_strand_id
1 'polypeptide(L)'
;MFNLITGAYSNDPVKINIVSNNNAFFERIGYFKGNKDRVFTVLYQDGATPLTIQAYAKNLPHTLESMTTAYFYKEGSTVPNDGVTLANGSISAINIIFETPGLSSWQYAYMIFRTGQEKFVDCIKTSSSDLCKQ
;
A
#
# COMPACT_ATOMS: atom_id res chain seq x y z
N MET A 1 34.23 -6.77 -2.48
CA MET A 1 34.49 -6.58 -3.93
C MET A 1 33.42 -5.63 -4.45
N PHE A 2 33.79 -4.38 -4.68
CA PHE A 2 32.92 -3.38 -5.29
C PHE A 2 33.20 -3.39 -6.80
N ASN A 3 32.18 -3.63 -7.62
CA ASN A 3 32.28 -3.37 -9.06
C ASN A 3 31.75 -1.96 -9.33
N LEU A 4 32.68 -1.05 -9.61
CA LEU A 4 32.39 0.25 -10.22
C LEU A 4 32.05 0.00 -11.70
N ILE A 5 30.82 0.35 -12.10
CA ILE A 5 30.46 0.43 -13.51
C ILE A 5 30.64 1.89 -13.93
N THR A 6 31.67 2.14 -14.73
CA THR A 6 31.79 3.35 -15.55
C THR A 6 30.85 3.20 -16.75
N GLY A 7 29.74 3.93 -16.75
CA GLY A 7 28.75 3.93 -17.82
C GLY A 7 28.56 5.33 -18.41
N ALA A 8 28.89 5.49 -19.67
CA ALA A 8 28.65 6.69 -20.47
C ALA A 8 27.14 7.00 -20.58
N TYR A 9 26.78 8.28 -20.56
CA TYR A 9 25.42 8.76 -20.80
C TYR A 9 25.01 8.47 -22.26
N SER A 10 24.23 7.41 -22.47
CA SER A 10 23.43 7.21 -23.69
C SER A 10 21.98 7.63 -23.40
N ASN A 11 21.38 8.40 -24.32
CA ASN A 11 20.00 8.88 -24.26
C ASN A 11 18.99 7.86 -24.84
N ASP A 12 19.36 6.59 -24.96
CA ASP A 12 18.43 5.54 -25.36
C ASP A 12 17.54 5.14 -24.16
N PRO A 13 16.20 5.00 -24.34
CA PRO A 13 15.35 4.49 -23.28
C PRO A 13 15.78 3.06 -22.95
N VAL A 14 16.41 2.91 -21.78
CA VAL A 14 16.78 1.61 -21.22
C VAL A 14 15.48 0.82 -21.04
N LYS A 15 15.26 -0.17 -21.92
CA LYS A 15 14.22 -1.18 -21.72
C LYS A 15 14.67 -2.10 -20.60
N ILE A 16 14.33 -1.75 -19.36
CA ILE A 16 14.54 -2.63 -18.22
C ILE A 16 13.54 -3.79 -18.35
N ASN A 17 14.00 -4.91 -18.91
CA ASN A 17 13.28 -6.18 -18.85
C ASN A 17 13.41 -6.74 -17.42
N ILE A 18 12.52 -6.32 -16.52
CA ILE A 18 12.39 -6.97 -15.21
C ILE A 18 11.68 -8.30 -15.43
N VAL A 19 12.45 -9.38 -15.59
CA VAL A 19 11.93 -10.75 -15.49
C VAL A 19 11.67 -11.01 -14.00
N SER A 20 10.54 -10.54 -13.48
CA SER A 20 10.10 -10.87 -12.13
C SER A 20 9.35 -12.19 -12.17
N ASN A 21 10.05 -13.31 -11.97
CA ASN A 21 9.44 -14.59 -11.62
C ASN A 21 8.82 -14.58 -10.19
N ASN A 22 8.64 -13.41 -9.58
CA ASN A 22 8.02 -13.27 -8.28
C ASN A 22 6.51 -13.08 -8.49
N ASN A 23 5.76 -14.18 -8.43
CA ASN A 23 4.32 -14.13 -8.21
C ASN A 23 4.06 -13.67 -6.78
N ALA A 24 4.30 -12.38 -6.50
CA ALA A 24 3.89 -11.77 -5.24
C ALA A 24 2.37 -11.91 -5.13
N PHE A 25 1.92 -12.66 -4.12
CA PHE A 25 0.49 -12.84 -3.87
C PHE A 25 -0.04 -11.72 -3.00
N PHE A 26 -1.19 -11.18 -3.39
CA PHE A 26 -1.89 -10.12 -2.70
C PHE A 26 -3.34 -10.53 -2.50
N GLU A 27 -3.81 -10.46 -1.26
CA GLU A 27 -5.20 -10.73 -0.92
C GLU A 27 -5.83 -9.50 -0.32
N ARG A 28 -6.94 -9.04 -0.90
CA ARG A 28 -7.74 -7.96 -0.31
C ARG A 28 -8.64 -8.56 0.76
N ILE A 29 -8.37 -8.20 2.01
CA ILE A 29 -9.06 -8.71 3.18
C ILE A 29 -10.14 -7.77 3.72
N GLY A 30 -10.08 -6.49 3.35
CA GLY A 30 -11.09 -5.51 3.75
C GLY A 30 -11.23 -4.41 2.71
N TYR A 31 -12.45 -3.89 2.60
CA TYR A 31 -12.79 -2.89 1.59
C TYR A 31 -13.96 -2.03 2.01
N PHE A 32 -13.71 -0.73 2.11
CA PHE A 32 -14.77 0.27 2.24
C PHE A 32 -14.89 1.07 0.94
N LYS A 33 -16.13 1.39 0.55
CA LYS A 33 -16.43 2.42 -0.45
C LYS A 33 -17.65 3.23 -0.04
N GLY A 34 -17.47 4.54 0.05
CA GLY A 34 -18.55 5.50 0.34
C GLY A 34 -18.15 6.90 -0.08
N ASN A 35 -19.09 7.69 -0.61
CA ASN A 35 -18.81 9.02 -1.17
C ASN A 35 -17.62 9.05 -2.14
N LYS A 36 -17.49 7.99 -2.97
CA LYS A 36 -16.38 7.72 -3.91
C LYS A 36 -15.02 7.46 -3.26
N ASP A 37 -14.85 7.76 -1.98
CA ASP A 37 -13.65 7.39 -1.21
C ASP A 37 -13.57 5.86 -1.07
N ARG A 38 -12.34 5.36 -0.99
CA ARG A 38 -12.05 3.94 -0.86
C ARG A 38 -10.96 3.68 0.16
N VAL A 39 -11.16 2.66 0.99
CA VAL A 39 -10.16 2.17 1.94
C VAL A 39 -9.97 0.68 1.70
N PHE A 40 -8.72 0.26 1.54
CA PHE A 40 -8.34 -1.13 1.32
C PHE A 40 -7.46 -1.61 2.46
N THR A 41 -7.66 -2.84 2.89
CA THR A 41 -6.67 -3.61 3.66
C THR A 41 -6.26 -4.82 2.84
N VAL A 42 -4.94 -5.04 2.75
CA VAL A 42 -4.35 -6.03 1.83
C VAL A 42 -3.33 -6.86 2.60
N LEU A 43 -3.44 -8.18 2.53
CA LEU A 43 -2.38 -9.10 2.93
C LEU A 43 -1.43 -9.34 1.75
N TYR A 44 -0.14 -9.42 2.03
CA TYR A 44 0.87 -9.86 1.07
C TYR A 44 1.75 -10.97 1.65
N GLN A 45 2.18 -11.88 0.78
CA GLN A 45 3.06 -13.00 1.14
C GLN A 45 4.55 -12.66 1.04
N ASP A 46 5.38 -13.55 1.59
CA ASP A 46 6.83 -13.48 1.42
C ASP A 46 7.22 -13.45 -0.07
N GLY A 47 8.19 -12.58 -0.39
CA GLY A 47 8.61 -12.30 -1.77
C GLY A 47 8.01 -11.02 -2.36
N ALA A 48 6.98 -10.43 -1.75
CA ALA A 48 6.54 -9.09 -2.13
C ALA A 48 7.60 -8.05 -1.76
N THR A 49 8.03 -7.26 -2.75
CA THR A 49 9.01 -6.17 -2.57
C THR A 49 8.27 -4.83 -2.44
N PRO A 50 8.89 -3.78 -1.88
CA PRO A 50 8.28 -2.45 -1.86
C PRO A 50 7.81 -1.98 -3.24
N LEU A 51 8.57 -2.31 -4.30
CA LEU A 51 8.25 -1.96 -5.67
C LEU A 51 6.99 -2.68 -6.17
N THR A 52 6.86 -3.99 -5.90
CA THR A 52 5.67 -4.76 -6.31
C THR A 52 4.44 -4.38 -5.50
N ILE A 53 4.59 -4.07 -4.21
CA ILE A 53 3.52 -3.57 -3.35
C ILE A 53 3.03 -2.20 -3.86
N GLN A 54 3.95 -1.28 -4.17
CA GLN A 54 3.59 0.02 -4.72
C GLN A 54 2.92 -0.11 -6.10
N ALA A 55 3.42 -0.99 -6.96
CA ALA A 55 2.81 -1.27 -8.27
C ALA A 55 1.40 -1.84 -8.12
N TYR A 56 1.17 -2.76 -7.18
CA TYR A 56 -0.16 -3.26 -6.85
C TYR A 56 -1.08 -2.12 -6.38
N ALA A 57 -0.59 -1.28 -5.44
CA ALA A 57 -1.35 -0.17 -4.87
C ALA A 57 -1.82 0.83 -5.94
N LYS A 58 -0.95 1.15 -6.92
CA LYS A 58 -1.27 2.03 -8.05
C LYS A 58 -2.34 1.49 -8.99
N ASN A 59 -2.52 0.17 -9.04
CA ASN A 59 -3.56 -0.47 -9.84
C ASN A 59 -4.90 -0.62 -9.10
N LEU A 60 -4.97 -0.19 -7.83
CA LEU A 60 -6.23 -0.21 -7.11
C LEU A 60 -7.24 0.75 -7.75
N PRO A 61 -8.54 0.39 -7.76
CA PRO A 61 -9.56 1.26 -8.32
C PRO A 61 -9.58 2.62 -7.60
N HIS A 62 -9.47 3.69 -8.37
CA HIS A 62 -9.52 5.07 -7.91
C HIS A 62 -10.68 5.82 -8.57
N THR A 63 -11.10 6.94 -7.98
CA THR A 63 -12.09 7.84 -8.56
C THR A 63 -11.58 9.27 -8.41
N LEU A 64 -11.58 10.03 -9.50
CA LEU A 64 -11.07 11.40 -9.53
C LEU A 64 -11.70 12.25 -8.41
N GLU A 65 -10.92 13.16 -7.84
CA GLU A 65 -11.29 14.05 -6.71
C GLU A 65 -11.69 13.32 -5.41
N SER A 66 -11.43 12.02 -5.33
CA SER A 66 -11.78 11.18 -4.17
C SER A 66 -10.52 10.65 -3.49
N MET A 67 -10.63 10.25 -2.23
CA MET A 67 -9.51 9.62 -1.53
C MET A 67 -9.46 8.12 -1.83
N THR A 68 -8.27 7.56 -2.05
CA THR A 68 -8.06 6.11 -2.05
C THR A 68 -6.89 5.78 -1.16
N THR A 69 -7.06 4.90 -0.19
CA THR A 69 -5.95 4.47 0.67
C THR A 69 -5.91 2.96 0.81
N ALA A 70 -4.70 2.42 0.96
CA ALA A 70 -4.46 1.00 1.13
C ALA A 70 -3.40 0.78 2.21
N TYR A 71 -3.70 -0.15 3.13
CA TYR A 71 -2.81 -0.56 4.21
C TYR A 71 -2.42 -2.02 4.00
N PHE A 72 -1.11 -2.28 3.98
CA PHE A 72 -0.53 -3.56 3.59
C PHE A 72 0.06 -4.28 4.80
N TYR A 73 -0.54 -5.43 5.10
CA TYR A 73 -0.17 -6.32 6.19
C TYR A 73 0.61 -7.49 5.63
N LYS A 74 1.66 -7.90 6.35
CA LYS A 74 2.37 -9.13 6.01
C LYS A 74 1.51 -10.34 6.41
N GLU A 75 1.58 -11.42 5.64
CA GLU A 75 0.97 -12.71 6.01
C GLU A 75 1.29 -13.10 7.47
N GLY A 76 0.29 -13.63 8.17
CA GLY A 76 0.35 -13.92 9.60
C GLY A 76 0.03 -12.74 10.54
N SER A 77 -0.18 -11.53 10.00
CA SER A 77 -0.63 -10.38 10.80
C SER A 77 -2.06 -10.59 11.31
N THR A 78 -2.35 -10.05 12.49
CA THR A 78 -3.73 -9.90 12.98
C THR A 78 -4.35 -8.67 12.32
N VAL A 79 -5.37 -8.90 11.48
CA VAL A 79 -5.95 -7.89 10.60
C VAL A 79 -7.41 -7.58 10.96
N PRO A 80 -7.94 -6.39 10.58
CA PRO A 80 -9.34 -6.08 10.84
C PRO A 80 -10.25 -6.95 9.97
N ASN A 81 -10.88 -7.96 10.58
CA ASN A 81 -11.94 -8.74 9.94
C ASN A 81 -13.24 -7.93 9.94
N ASP A 82 -13.80 -7.70 8.76
CA ASP A 82 -15.11 -7.09 8.48
C ASP A 82 -15.35 -5.63 8.93
N GLY A 83 -14.63 -5.13 9.94
CA GLY A 83 -14.86 -3.78 10.47
C GLY A 83 -14.67 -2.68 9.42
N VAL A 84 -13.68 -2.81 8.53
CA VAL A 84 -13.47 -1.88 7.42
C VAL A 84 -14.66 -1.91 6.45
N THR A 85 -15.15 -3.11 6.12
CA THR A 85 -16.24 -3.30 5.17
C THR A 85 -17.57 -2.77 5.70
N LEU A 86 -17.79 -2.85 7.01
CA LEU A 86 -19.02 -2.41 7.69
C LEU A 86 -18.97 -0.94 8.16
N ALA A 87 -17.90 -0.22 7.87
CA ALA A 87 -17.75 1.16 8.31
C ALA A 87 -18.78 2.10 7.67
N ASN A 88 -19.22 3.12 8.41
CA ASN A 88 -20.18 4.13 7.94
C ASN A 88 -19.52 5.37 7.32
N GLY A 89 -18.28 5.24 6.84
CA GLY A 89 -17.52 6.35 6.28
C GLY A 89 -16.02 6.03 6.14
N SER A 90 -15.32 6.75 5.27
CA SER A 90 -13.89 6.53 5.03
C SER A 90 -13.05 6.82 6.28
N ILE A 91 -13.39 7.88 7.02
CA ILE A 91 -12.75 8.18 8.31
C ILE A 91 -13.03 7.07 9.33
N SER A 92 -14.27 6.57 9.43
CA SER A 92 -14.58 5.46 10.32
C SER A 92 -13.83 4.18 9.95
N ALA A 93 -13.68 3.89 8.66
CA ALA A 93 -12.92 2.74 8.18
C ALA A 93 -11.43 2.85 8.54
N ILE A 94 -10.85 4.05 8.40
CA ILE A 94 -9.47 4.34 8.82
C ILE A 94 -9.33 4.21 10.34
N ASN A 95 -10.26 4.76 11.12
CA ASN A 95 -10.22 4.67 12.58
C ASN A 95 -10.26 3.22 13.06
N ILE A 96 -11.05 2.34 12.42
CA ILE A 96 -11.04 0.90 12.76
C ILE A 96 -9.65 0.29 12.56
N ILE A 97 -8.94 0.69 11.50
CA ILE A 97 -7.59 0.21 11.20
C ILE A 97 -6.58 0.69 12.25
N PHE A 98 -6.67 1.96 12.67
CA PHE A 98 -5.73 2.55 13.63
C PHE A 98 -6.02 2.15 15.07
N GLU A 99 -7.28 2.25 15.50
CA GLU A 99 -7.65 2.29 16.91
C GLU A 99 -8.09 0.93 17.47
N THR A 100 -8.38 -0.07 16.62
CA THR A 100 -8.81 -1.38 17.13
C THR A 100 -7.67 -2.07 17.88
N PRO A 101 -7.85 -2.37 19.19
CA PRO A 101 -6.82 -3.06 19.96
C PRO A 101 -6.57 -4.48 19.45
N GLY A 102 -5.33 -4.93 19.52
CA GLY A 102 -4.94 -6.29 19.11
C GLY A 102 -4.67 -6.46 17.61
N LEU A 103 -4.94 -5.45 16.77
CA LEU A 103 -4.49 -5.47 15.37
C LEU A 103 -2.99 -5.25 15.27
N SER A 104 -2.34 -6.01 14.39
CA SER A 104 -0.95 -5.78 14.00
C SER A 104 -0.80 -4.44 13.27
N SER A 105 0.37 -3.83 13.34
CA SER A 105 0.69 -2.67 12.49
C SER A 105 0.92 -3.12 11.05
N TRP A 106 0.47 -2.32 10.09
CA TRP A 106 0.81 -2.53 8.68
C TRP A 106 2.24 -2.07 8.39
N GLN A 107 2.89 -2.71 7.42
CA GLN A 107 4.26 -2.37 7.03
C GLN A 107 4.29 -1.28 5.96
N TYR A 108 3.34 -1.28 5.03
CA TYR A 108 3.27 -0.25 3.98
C TYR A 108 1.91 0.42 3.96
N ALA A 109 1.91 1.69 3.61
CA ALA A 109 0.70 2.46 3.36
C ALA A 109 0.80 3.19 2.02
N TYR A 110 -0.32 3.25 1.31
CA TYR A 110 -0.47 4.02 0.10
C TYR A 110 -1.71 4.91 0.19
N MET A 111 -1.60 6.12 -0.34
CA MET A 111 -2.74 7.03 -0.44
C MET A 111 -2.68 7.84 -1.73
N ILE A 112 -3.81 7.93 -2.41
CA ILE A 112 -4.13 8.95 -3.40
C ILE A 112 -5.04 9.96 -2.71
N PHE A 113 -4.57 11.19 -2.57
CA PHE A 113 -5.34 12.29 -1.98
C PHE A 113 -6.40 12.79 -2.95
N ARG A 114 -7.39 13.55 -2.44
CA ARG A 114 -8.41 14.20 -3.28
C ARG A 114 -7.83 15.14 -4.34
N THR A 115 -6.61 15.66 -4.11
CA THR A 115 -5.86 16.48 -5.06
C THR A 115 -5.23 15.67 -6.21
N GLY A 116 -5.30 14.33 -6.16
CA GLY A 116 -4.62 13.43 -7.08
C GLY A 116 -3.16 13.14 -6.72
N GLN A 117 -2.62 13.79 -5.68
CA GLN A 117 -1.27 13.48 -5.19
C GLN A 117 -1.21 12.06 -4.63
N GLU A 118 -0.08 11.38 -4.87
CA GLU A 118 0.16 10.03 -4.37
C GLU A 118 1.23 10.02 -3.29
N LYS A 119 1.07 9.18 -2.26
CA LYS A 119 2.07 8.93 -1.23
C LYS A 119 2.16 7.44 -0.95
N PHE A 120 3.37 6.90 -0.99
CA PHE A 120 3.69 5.53 -0.58
C PHE A 120 4.71 5.59 0.55
N VAL A 121 4.47 4.85 1.63
CA VAL A 121 5.28 4.90 2.86
C VAL A 121 5.61 3.49 3.32
N ASP A 122 6.86 3.28 3.72
CA ASP A 122 7.31 2.14 4.52
C ASP A 122 7.23 2.55 6.00
N CYS A 123 6.23 2.04 6.70
CA CYS A 123 5.92 2.41 8.08
C CYS A 123 6.91 1.86 9.10
N ILE A 124 7.75 0.90 8.69
CA ILE A 124 8.84 0.41 9.54
C ILE A 124 10.05 1.37 9.47
N LYS A 125 10.28 1.98 8.29
CA LYS A 125 11.39 2.93 8.09
C LYS A 125 11.02 4.36 8.45
N THR A 126 9.76 4.74 8.25
CA THR A 126 9.25 6.11 8.43
C THR A 126 7.99 6.09 9.29
N SER A 127 8.15 5.69 10.55
CA SER A 127 7.04 5.57 11.50
C SER A 127 6.34 6.90 11.82
N SER A 128 7.00 8.04 11.60
CA SER A 128 6.47 9.38 11.87
C SER A 128 5.46 9.91 10.85
N SER A 129 5.12 9.13 9.82
CA SER A 129 4.12 9.52 8.83
C SER A 129 2.70 9.31 9.38
N ASP A 130 1.80 10.25 9.14
CA ASP A 130 0.37 10.16 9.52
C ASP A 130 -0.37 8.96 8.91
N LEU A 131 0.24 8.29 7.92
CA LEU A 131 -0.27 7.05 7.33
C LEU A 131 0.16 5.78 8.09
N CYS A 132 0.94 5.91 9.16
CA CYS A 132 1.51 4.81 9.92
C CYS A 132 0.96 4.82 11.34
N LYS A 133 0.72 3.63 11.88
CA LYS A 133 0.37 3.45 13.29
C LYS A 133 1.60 3.76 14.14
N GLN A 134 1.42 4.60 15.16
CA GLN A 134 2.44 4.92 16.15
C GLN A 134 2.50 3.88 17.26
#